data_AF-A0A2D7MGK8-F1
#
_entry.id   AF-A0A2D7MGK8-F1
#
_cell.length_a   1.000
_cell.length_b   1.000
_cell.length_c   1.000
_cell.angle_alpha   90.00
_cell.angle_beta   90.00
_cell.angle_gamma   90.00
#
_symmetry.space_group_name_H-M   'P 1'
#
loop_
_entity.id
_entity.type
_entity.pdbx_description
1 polymer ?
#
loop_
_entity_poly.entity_id
_entity_poly.type
_entity_poly.pdbx_seq_one_letter_code
_entity_poly.pdbx_strand_id
1 'polypeptide(L)' 'MMTRLLNFFNEVKFEMEKVSWPSWDELKSSTYIVLYLSLILIIFLFFVDLLLTRILSFIL' A
#
# COMPACT_ATOMS: atom_id res chain seq x y z
N MET A 1 -39.06 -0.81 -1.53
CA MET A 1 -37.72 -0.24 -1.74
C MET A 1 -36.69 -0.88 -0.80
N MET A 2 -36.90 -0.83 0.52
CA MET A 2 -35.97 -1.34 1.54
C MET A 2 -35.60 -2.83 1.39
N THR A 3 -36.55 -3.67 1.00
CA THR A 3 -36.33 -5.11 0.78
C THR A 3 -35.42 -5.41 -0.41
N ARG A 4 -35.46 -4.59 -1.47
CA ARG A 4 -34.58 -4.75 -2.64
C ARG A 4 -33.13 -4.41 -2.29
N LEU A 5 -32.91 -3.37 -1.49
CA LEU A 5 -31.58 -3.00 -1.00
C LEU A 5 -30.98 -4.09 -0.10
N LEU A 6 -31.77 -4.63 0.83
CA LEU A 6 -31.32 -5.74 1.69
C LEU A 6 -30.96 -6.99 0.88
N ASN A 7 -31.75 -7.32 -0.14
CA ASN A 7 -31.45 -8.43 -1.04
C ASN A 7 -30.16 -8.18 -1.85
N PHE A 8 -29.94 -6.95 -2.33
CA PHE A 8 -28.70 -6.56 -3.02
C PHE A 8 -27.47 -6.76 -2.13
N PHE A 9 -27.52 -6.36 -0.85
CA PHE A 9 -26.39 -6.60 0.07
C PHE A 9 -26.14 -8.09 0.33
N ASN A 10 -27.20 -8.90 0.39
CA ASN A 10 -27.06 -10.35 0.53
C ASN A 10 -26.44 -11.00 -0.72
N GLU A 11 -26.85 -10.56 -1.91
CA GLU A 11 -26.28 -11.02 -3.19
C GLU A 11 -24.80 -10.61 -3.33
N VAL A 12 -24.46 -9.37 -2.97
CA VAL A 12 -23.06 -8.88 -2.97
C VAL A 12 -22.20 -9.67 -1.98
N LYS A 13 -22.72 -9.95 -0.78
CA LYS A 13 -22.00 -10.78 0.20
C LYS A 13 -21.76 -12.20 -0.35
N PHE A 14 -22.76 -12.79 -0.99
CA PHE A 14 -22.65 -14.12 -1.59
C PHE A 14 -21.63 -14.17 -2.74
N GLU A 15 -21.55 -13.11 -3.56
CA GLU A 15 -20.51 -13.01 -4.59
C GLU A 15 -19.13 -12.76 -3.99
N MET A 16 -19.01 -11.95 -2.94
CA MET A 16 -17.76 -11.70 -2.22
C MET A 16 -17.21 -12.97 -1.56
N GLU A 17 -18.07 -13.91 -1.15
CA GLU A 17 -17.66 -15.22 -0.62
C GLU A 17 -17.09 -16.16 -1.70
N LYS A 18 -17.44 -15.94 -2.98
CA LYS A 18 -16.84 -16.69 -4.12
C LYS A 18 -15.49 -16.13 -4.55
N VAL A 19 -15.14 -14.93 -4.10
CA VAL A 19 -13.83 -14.33 -4.37
C VAL A 19 -12.79 -15.03 -3.51
N SER A 20 -11.72 -15.51 -4.14
CA SER A 20 -10.56 -16.06 -3.45
C SER A 20 -9.76 -14.93 -2.81
N TRP A 21 -10.13 -14.55 -1.58
CA TRP A 21 -9.37 -13.58 -0.80
C TRP A 21 -8.01 -14.16 -0.42
N PRO A 22 -6.93 -13.37 -0.50
CA PRO A 22 -5.62 -13.80 -0.07
C PRO A 22 -5.64 -14.12 1.43
N SER A 23 -4.81 -15.09 1.81
CA SER A 23 -4.67 -15.44 3.23
C SER A 23 -4.03 -14.29 4.02
N TRP A 24 -4.28 -14.24 5.32
CA TRP A 24 -3.70 -13.23 6.21
C TRP A 24 -2.16 -13.19 6.14
N ASP A 25 -1.53 -14.32 5.83
CA ASP A 25 -0.07 -14.42 5.71
C ASP A 25 0.44 -13.86 4.38
N GLU A 26 -0.27 -14.06 3.27
CA GLU A 26 0.04 -13.43 1.98
C GLU A 26 -0.11 -11.90 2.03
N LEU A 27 -1.14 -11.43 2.74
CA LEU A 27 -1.39 -10.00 2.93
C LEU A 27 -0.25 -9.33 3.72
N LYS A 28 0.20 -9.98 4.79
CA LYS A 28 1.34 -9.52 5.59
C LYS A 28 2.63 -9.57 4.79
N SER A 29 2.89 -10.67 4.09
CA SER A 29 4.08 -10.84 3.24
C SER A 29 4.19 -9.71 2.22
N SER A 30 3.10 -9.42 1.50
CA SER A 30 3.03 -8.34 0.52
C SER A 30 3.28 -6.96 1.16
N THR A 31 2.73 -6.73 2.35
CA THR A 31 2.92 -5.47 3.09
C THR A 31 4.35 -5.30 3.58
N TYR A 32 5.00 -6.37 4.06
CA TYR A 32 6.39 -6.34 4.50
C TYR A 32 7.33 -5.96 3.35
N ILE A 33 7.12 -6.51 2.16
CA ILE A 33 7.92 -6.18 0.97
C ILE A 33 7.83 -4.67 0.67
N VAL A 34 6.62 -4.12 0.69
CA VAL A 34 6.40 -2.68 0.46
C VAL A 34 7.06 -1.82 1.54
N LEU A 35 7.00 -2.24 2.81
CA LEU A 35 7.67 -1.55 3.91
C LEU A 35 9.19 -1.50 3.72
N TYR A 36 9.82 -2.63 3.36
CA TYR A 36 11.26 -2.65 3.10
C TYR A 36 11.64 -1.79 1.89
N LEU A 37 10.87 -1.85 0.81
CA LEU A 37 11.09 -1.02 -0.38
C LEU A 37 11.01 0.48 -0.04
N SER A 38 9.98 0.87 0.72
CA SER A 38 9.78 2.25 1.17
C SER A 38 10.92 2.71 2.07
N LEU A 39 11.37 1.87 3.01
CA LEU A 39 12.49 2.17 3.91
C LEU A 39 13.79 2.46 3.13
N ILE A 40 14.09 1.62 2.13
CA ILE A 40 15.28 1.80 1.28
C ILE A 40 15.18 3.11 0.48
N LEU A 41 14.00 3.41 -0.07
CA LEU A 41 13.74 4.66 -0.80
C LEU A 41 13.96 5.90 0.08
N ILE A 42 13.45 5.89 1.32
CA ILE A 42 13.62 7.01 2.26
C ILE A 42 15.11 7.25 2.54
N ILE A 43 15.86 6.18 2.80
CA ILE A 43 17.31 6.28 3.04
C ILE A 43 18.01 6.85 1.81
N PHE A 44 17.70 6.34 0.61
CA PHE A 44 18.29 6.82 -0.63
C PHE A 44 18.00 8.31 -0.87
N LEU A 45 16.74 8.73 -0.77
CA LEU A 45 16.36 10.14 -0.95
C LEU A 45 17.04 11.04 0.07
N PHE A 46 17.11 10.62 1.34
CA PHE A 46 17.82 11.37 2.38
C PHE A 46 19.31 11.61 2.03
N PHE A 47 20.00 10.60 1.50
CA PHE A 47 21.38 10.75 1.05
C PHE A 47 21.49 11.69 -0.15
N VAL A 48 20.60 11.57 -1.13
CA VAL A 48 20.57 12.44 -2.32
C VAL A 48 20.34 13.89 -1.91
N ASP A 49 19.38 14.17 -1.04
CA ASP A 49 19.06 15.51 -0.56
C ASP A 49 20.24 16.14 0.18
N LEU A 50 20.95 15.35 1.01
CA LEU A 50 22.14 15.81 1.74
C LEU A 50 23.29 16.14 0.78
N LEU A 51 23.52 15.30 -0.24
CA LEU A 51 24.51 15.56 -1.28
C LEU A 51 24.16 16.80 -2.10
N LEU A 52 22.91 16.93 -2.55
CA LEU A 52 22.45 18.10 -3.30
C LEU A 52 22.62 19.38 -2.48
N THR A 53 22.20 19.37 -1.22
CA THR A 53 22.33 20.53 -0.33
C THR A 53 23.79 20.94 -0.15
N ARG A 54 24.70 19.98 0.03
CA ARG A 54 26.14 20.25 0.17
C ARG A 54 26.76 20.80 -1.12
N ILE A 55 26.35 20.29 -2.28
CA ILE A 55 26.82 20.78 -3.59
C ILE A 55 26.31 22.22 -3.81
N LEU A 56 25.02 22.46 -3.55
CA LEU A 56 24.42 23.79 -3.68
C LEU A 56 25.09 24.80 -2.73
N SER A 57 25.39 24.42 -1.48
CA SER A 57 26.10 25.30 -0.53
C SER A 57 27.56 25.56 -0.89
N PHE A 58 28.17 24.72 -1.73
CA PHE A 58 29.54 24.94 -2.20
C PHE A 58 29.57 25.87 -3.42
N ILE A 59 28.52 25.83 -4.24
CA ILE A 59 28.39 26.63 -5.46
C ILE A 59 27.93 28.06 -5.16
N LEU A 60 27.06 28.23 -4.16
CA LEU A 60 26.40 29.50 -3.80
C LEU A 60 27.13 30.18 -2.63
#